data_AF-A0A653HG41-F1
#
_entry.id   AF-A0A653HG41-F1
#
_cell.length_a   1.000
_cell.length_b   1.000
_cell.length_c   1.000
_cell.angle_alpha   90.00
_cell.angle_beta   90.00
_cell.angle_gamma   90.00
#
_symmetry.space_group_name_H-M   'P 1'
#
loop_
_entity.id
_entity.type
_entity.pdbx_description
1 polymer ?
#
loop_
_entity_poly.entity_id
_entity_poly.type
_entity_poly.pdbx_seq_one_letter_code
_entity_poly.pdbx_strand_id
1 'polypeptide(L)'
;MLKCNCLNILFFNSWTLVILYVFFFVFNLKNGYTSVKQNLENIFIKNNRELCVCTPKNEKTELINKLYKVETTLTIKSLKYAHKNNAFFDIKDLKKQIQKTLQSKDTFIDDYKINAMTIRIYNRVVDFLCYEMSYKEYLKLMNYENNTTKLFLKQANFKNLENNIDLKNYKNIIEQKLYKCKYVQNISDVSVNGMANRIIQRVYDLYLENSFFYNDLVKLDVTLKIELDLSRDEQHIREMELETLKESATTMKN
;
A
#
# COMPACT_ATOMS: atom_id res chain seq x y z
N MET A 1 -27.73 43.67 45.63
CA MET A 1 -28.23 42.54 44.82
C MET A 1 -27.86 42.60 43.32
N LEU A 2 -27.26 43.68 42.78
CA LEU A 2 -26.92 43.77 41.34
C LEU A 2 -25.59 43.11 40.90
N LYS A 3 -24.62 42.92 41.80
CA LYS A 3 -23.27 42.43 41.41
C LYS A 3 -23.21 40.94 41.02
N CYS A 4 -24.13 40.11 41.52
CA CYS A 4 -24.19 38.68 41.17
C CYS A 4 -24.64 38.41 39.73
N ASN A 5 -25.50 39.27 39.16
CA ASN A 5 -26.04 39.04 37.81
C ASN A 5 -25.02 39.34 36.70
N CYS A 6 -24.15 40.33 36.87
CA CYS A 6 -23.12 40.63 35.86
C CYS A 6 -22.06 39.54 35.75
N LEU A 7 -21.66 38.91 36.86
CA LEU A 7 -20.70 37.81 36.85
C LEU A 7 -21.29 36.59 36.13
N ASN A 8 -22.54 36.23 36.44
CA ASN A 8 -23.23 35.11 35.78
C ASN A 8 -23.44 35.34 34.28
N ILE A 9 -23.71 36.58 33.85
CA ILE A 9 -23.81 36.94 32.42
C ILE A 9 -22.45 36.82 31.74
N LEU A 10 -21.36 37.26 32.38
CA LEU A 10 -19.99 37.12 31.85
C LEU A 10 -19.56 35.65 31.74
N PHE A 11 -19.84 34.84 32.76
CA PHE A 11 -19.58 33.40 32.69
C PHE A 11 -20.41 32.76 31.59
N PHE A 12 -21.72 33.03 31.51
CA PHE A 12 -22.58 32.46 30.47
C PHE A 12 -22.11 32.85 29.05
N ASN A 13 -21.66 34.09 28.84
CA ASN A 13 -21.10 34.54 27.57
C ASN A 13 -19.74 33.89 27.24
N SER A 14 -18.92 33.60 28.25
CA SER A 14 -17.65 32.88 28.04
C SER A 14 -17.90 31.42 27.62
N TRP A 15 -18.87 30.75 28.24
CA TRP A 15 -19.23 29.37 27.92
C TRP A 15 -19.87 29.26 26.53
N THR A 16 -20.74 30.20 26.14
CA THR A 16 -21.30 30.22 24.79
C THR A 16 -20.23 30.46 23.72
N LEU A 17 -19.25 31.33 23.96
CA LEU A 17 -18.12 31.52 23.05
C LEU A 17 -17.24 30.28 22.92
N VAL A 18 -16.94 29.58 24.02
CA VAL A 18 -16.18 28.32 23.99
C VAL A 18 -16.94 27.24 23.23
N ILE A 19 -18.25 27.11 23.48
CA ILE A 19 -19.10 26.14 22.79
C ILE A 19 -19.17 26.46 21.29
N LEU A 20 -19.36 27.72 20.90
CA LEU A 20 -19.34 28.16 19.50
C LEU A 20 -17.99 27.88 18.84
N TYR A 21 -16.87 28.09 19.55
CA TYR A 21 -15.54 27.80 19.03
C TYR A 21 -15.32 26.29 18.83
N VAL A 22 -15.75 25.45 19.77
CA VAL A 22 -15.68 23.99 19.64
C VAL A 22 -16.56 23.50 18.50
N PHE A 23 -17.79 24.00 18.35
CA PHE A 23 -18.65 23.65 17.22
C PHE A 23 -18.06 24.11 15.89
N PHE A 24 -17.50 25.33 15.82
CA PHE A 24 -16.82 25.83 14.63
C PHE A 24 -15.57 24.98 14.30
N PHE A 25 -14.78 24.60 15.30
CA PHE A 25 -13.60 23.76 15.14
C PHE A 25 -13.95 22.35 14.67
N VAL A 26 -14.96 21.71 15.29
CA VAL A 26 -15.45 20.38 14.88
C VAL A 26 -16.08 20.44 13.48
N PHE A 27 -16.83 21.49 13.16
CA PHE A 27 -17.42 21.67 11.83
C PHE A 27 -16.35 21.89 10.75
N ASN A 28 -15.32 22.68 11.03
CA ASN A 28 -14.19 22.89 10.11
C ASN A 28 -13.30 21.66 9.99
N LEU A 29 -13.08 20.89 11.07
CA LEU A 29 -12.40 19.60 10.99
C LEU A 29 -13.21 18.59 10.18
N LYS A 30 -14.53 18.52 10.40
CA LYS A 30 -15.41 17.65 9.64
C LYS A 30 -15.37 18.04 8.16
N ASN A 31 -15.56 19.31 7.81
CA ASN A 31 -15.53 19.79 6.43
C ASN A 31 -14.14 19.69 5.79
N GLY A 32 -13.07 19.93 6.54
CA GLY A 32 -11.69 19.71 6.12
C GLY A 32 -11.40 18.25 5.85
N TYR A 33 -11.89 17.33 6.69
CA TYR A 33 -11.76 15.90 6.50
C TYR A 33 -12.60 15.40 5.33
N THR A 34 -13.82 15.92 5.11
CA THR A 34 -14.63 15.61 3.93
C THR A 34 -13.98 16.15 2.66
N SER A 35 -13.41 17.36 2.70
CA SER A 35 -12.67 17.98 1.60
C SER A 35 -11.40 17.21 1.23
N VAL A 36 -10.62 16.78 2.23
CA VAL A 36 -9.41 15.98 2.01
C VAL A 36 -9.77 14.57 1.53
N LYS A 37 -10.82 13.94 2.08
CA LYS A 37 -11.33 12.65 1.60
C LYS A 37 -11.86 12.75 0.18
N GLN A 38 -12.64 13.78 -0.15
CA GLN A 38 -13.13 14.04 -1.50
C GLN A 38 -12.01 14.40 -2.47
N ASN A 39 -10.97 15.13 -2.05
CA ASN A 39 -9.80 15.40 -2.89
C ASN A 39 -8.96 14.15 -3.11
N LEU A 40 -8.79 13.29 -2.11
CA LEU A 40 -8.09 12.01 -2.28
C LEU A 40 -8.90 11.05 -3.16
N GLU A 41 -10.21 10.97 -2.97
CA GLU A 41 -11.13 10.20 -3.82
C GLU A 41 -11.19 10.78 -5.23
N ASN A 42 -11.21 12.10 -5.41
CA ASN A 42 -11.19 12.76 -6.71
C ASN A 42 -9.84 12.66 -7.40
N ILE A 43 -8.71 12.66 -6.70
CA ILE A 43 -7.39 12.35 -7.29
C ILE A 43 -7.35 10.88 -7.71
N PHE A 44 -7.91 9.97 -6.91
CA PHE A 44 -8.03 8.55 -7.26
C PHE A 44 -8.97 8.32 -8.45
N ILE A 45 -10.10 9.04 -8.51
CA ILE A 45 -11.12 8.91 -9.55
C ILE A 45 -10.69 9.65 -10.81
N LYS A 46 -10.06 10.83 -10.74
CA LYS A 46 -9.56 11.59 -11.89
C LYS A 46 -8.40 10.88 -12.58
N ASN A 47 -7.45 10.32 -11.83
CA ASN A 47 -6.41 9.45 -12.38
C ASN A 47 -6.95 8.12 -12.94
N ASN A 48 -8.16 7.70 -12.56
CA ASN A 48 -8.84 6.53 -13.13
C ASN A 48 -9.86 6.89 -14.24
N ARG A 49 -10.32 8.15 -14.34
CA ARG A 49 -11.32 8.63 -15.32
C ARG A 49 -10.68 9.16 -16.61
N GLU A 50 -9.44 9.66 -16.57
CA GLU A 50 -8.67 9.96 -17.79
C GLU A 50 -8.24 8.70 -18.57
N LEU A 51 -8.69 7.51 -18.14
CA LEU A 51 -8.41 6.23 -18.78
C LEU A 51 -9.64 5.56 -19.42
N CYS A 52 -10.74 6.29 -19.64
CA CYS A 52 -11.81 5.83 -20.51
C CYS A 52 -11.45 6.07 -21.98
N VAL A 53 -10.47 5.30 -22.49
CA VAL A 53 -10.39 5.07 -23.94
C VAL A 53 -11.39 3.97 -24.24
N CYS A 54 -12.29 4.25 -25.18
CA CYS A 54 -13.33 3.37 -25.67
C CYS A 54 -12.72 2.10 -26.31
N THR A 55 -12.28 1.15 -25.48
CA THR A 55 -12.05 -0.23 -25.92
C THR A 55 -13.35 -1.00 -25.71
N PRO A 56 -13.77 -1.84 -26.67
CA PRO A 56 -14.97 -2.64 -26.53
C PRO A 56 -14.92 -3.44 -25.22
N LYS A 57 -16.03 -3.45 -24.47
CA LYS A 57 -16.19 -4.23 -23.24
C LYS A 57 -16.07 -5.72 -23.58
N ASN A 58 -14.85 -6.24 -23.51
CA ASN A 58 -14.57 -7.65 -23.58
C ASN A 58 -14.55 -8.20 -22.14
N GLU A 59 -15.19 -9.35 -21.88
CA GLU A 59 -15.28 -9.96 -20.54
C GLU A 59 -13.89 -10.11 -19.88
N LYS A 60 -12.87 -10.40 -20.69
CA LYS A 60 -11.46 -10.46 -20.25
C LYS A 60 -10.96 -9.14 -19.64
N THR A 61 -11.31 -8.00 -20.25
CA THR A 61 -10.95 -6.67 -19.75
C THR A 61 -11.64 -6.37 -18.42
N GLU A 62 -12.88 -6.81 -18.25
CA GLU A 62 -13.61 -6.65 -16.99
C GLU A 62 -12.97 -7.47 -15.86
N LEU A 63 -12.64 -8.74 -16.12
CA LEU A 63 -11.95 -9.60 -15.16
C LEU A 63 -10.60 -9.01 -14.74
N ILE A 64 -9.78 -8.57 -15.70
CA ILE A 64 -8.49 -7.92 -15.42
C ILE A 64 -8.68 -6.72 -14.48
N ASN A 65 -9.65 -5.85 -14.76
CA ASN A 65 -9.93 -4.69 -13.92
C ASN A 65 -10.41 -5.07 -12.52
N LYS A 66 -11.22 -6.13 -12.39
CA LYS A 66 -11.66 -6.66 -11.09
C LYS A 66 -10.47 -7.15 -10.27
N LEU A 67 -9.64 -8.02 -10.83
CA LEU A 67 -8.47 -8.60 -10.15
C LEU A 67 -7.46 -7.53 -9.75
N TYR A 68 -7.15 -6.60 -10.66
CA TYR A 68 -6.25 -5.48 -10.40
C TYR A 68 -6.75 -4.61 -9.24
N LYS A 69 -8.07 -4.35 -9.19
CA LYS A 69 -8.71 -3.57 -8.11
C LYS A 69 -8.66 -4.31 -6.77
N VAL A 70 -8.87 -5.63 -6.75
CA VAL A 70 -8.76 -6.44 -5.53
C VAL A 70 -7.34 -6.36 -4.97
N GLU A 71 -6.32 -6.64 -5.79
CA GLU A 71 -4.93 -6.64 -5.33
C GLU A 71 -4.50 -5.25 -4.81
N THR A 72 -4.85 -4.18 -5.55
CA THR A 72 -4.52 -2.80 -5.14
C THR A 72 -5.21 -2.41 -3.83
N THR A 73 -6.50 -2.73 -3.68
CA THR A 73 -7.27 -2.39 -2.48
C THR A 73 -6.72 -3.08 -1.25
N LEU A 74 -6.43 -4.38 -1.36
CA LEU A 74 -5.89 -5.16 -0.26
C LEU A 74 -4.46 -4.73 0.06
N THR A 75 -3.63 -4.41 -0.93
CA THR A 75 -2.29 -3.83 -0.70
C THR A 75 -2.36 -2.56 0.15
N ILE A 76 -3.22 -1.61 -0.22
CA ILE A 76 -3.36 -0.34 0.51
C ILE A 76 -3.86 -0.58 1.95
N LYS A 77 -4.82 -1.49 2.13
CA LYS A 77 -5.31 -1.85 3.47
C LYS A 77 -4.19 -2.45 4.33
N SER A 78 -3.42 -3.37 3.78
CA SER A 78 -2.30 -4.00 4.48
C SER A 78 -1.19 -3.01 4.82
N LEU A 79 -0.81 -2.12 3.89
CA LEU A 79 0.17 -1.07 4.15
C LEU A 79 -0.29 -0.10 5.25
N LYS A 80 -1.57 0.29 5.22
CA LYS A 80 -2.14 1.16 6.26
C LYS A 80 -2.15 0.49 7.64
N TYR A 81 -2.40 -0.82 7.69
CA TYR A 81 -2.31 -1.59 8.92
C TYR A 81 -0.86 -1.66 9.43
N ALA A 82 0.09 -2.00 8.56
CA ALA A 82 1.50 -2.08 8.90
C ALA A 82 2.03 -0.73 9.39
N HIS A 83 1.68 0.37 8.71
CA HIS A 83 2.07 1.71 9.12
C HIS A 83 1.53 2.11 10.51
N LYS A 84 0.31 1.71 10.85
CA LYS A 84 -0.32 2.06 12.13
C LYS A 84 0.18 1.24 13.31
N ASN A 85 0.47 -0.05 13.09
CA ASN A 85 0.77 -1.00 14.16
C ASN A 85 2.24 -1.42 14.19
N ASN A 86 3.05 -0.91 13.27
CA ASN A 86 4.44 -1.37 13.04
C ASN A 86 4.56 -2.90 12.96
N ALA A 87 3.59 -3.57 12.34
CA ALA A 87 3.46 -5.02 12.40
C ALA A 87 3.14 -5.65 11.05
N PHE A 88 3.62 -6.89 10.87
CA PHE A 88 3.20 -7.74 9.77
C PHE A 88 1.76 -8.19 9.93
N PHE A 89 1.10 -8.44 8.80
CA PHE A 89 -0.13 -9.22 8.78
C PHE A 89 0.19 -10.67 8.43
N ASP A 90 -0.57 -11.63 8.97
CA ASP A 90 -0.40 -13.05 8.64
C ASP A 90 -0.74 -13.29 7.16
N ILE A 91 0.19 -13.91 6.43
CA ILE A 91 0.01 -14.26 5.02
C ILE A 91 -1.19 -15.19 4.79
N LYS A 92 -1.51 -16.07 5.74
CA LYS A 92 -2.69 -16.95 5.69
C LYS A 92 -3.97 -16.14 5.75
N ASP A 93 -4.01 -15.11 6.59
CA ASP A 93 -5.17 -14.23 6.72
C ASP A 93 -5.34 -13.34 5.50
N LEU A 94 -4.25 -12.90 4.86
CA LEU A 94 -4.33 -12.22 3.58
C LEU A 94 -4.92 -13.12 2.49
N LYS A 95 -4.48 -14.38 2.39
CA LYS A 95 -5.04 -15.33 1.43
C LYS A 95 -6.56 -15.48 1.63
N LYS A 96 -7.01 -15.64 2.87
CA LYS A 96 -8.44 -15.69 3.21
C LYS A 96 -9.18 -14.40 2.82
N GLN A 97 -8.57 -13.23 3.03
CA GLN A 97 -9.17 -11.95 2.65
C GLN A 97 -9.31 -11.79 1.13
N ILE A 98 -8.32 -12.24 0.36
CA ILE A 98 -8.38 -12.27 -1.11
C ILE A 98 -9.53 -13.18 -1.55
N GLN A 99 -9.58 -14.41 -1.05
CA GLN A 99 -10.64 -15.38 -1.38
C GLN A 99 -12.04 -14.83 -1.07
N LYS A 100 -12.24 -14.27 0.13
CA LYS A 100 -13.52 -13.63 0.52
C LYS A 100 -13.87 -12.46 -0.40
N THR A 101 -12.89 -11.64 -0.79
CA THR A 101 -13.12 -10.48 -1.66
C THR A 101 -13.50 -10.92 -3.08
N LEU A 102 -12.91 -12.01 -3.59
CA LEU A 102 -13.23 -12.57 -4.90
C LEU A 102 -14.62 -13.23 -4.89
N GLN A 103 -14.93 -14.02 -3.87
CA GLN A 103 -16.25 -14.65 -3.68
C GLN A 103 -17.38 -13.62 -3.62
N SER A 104 -17.22 -12.56 -2.83
CA SER A 104 -18.21 -11.46 -2.75
C SER A 104 -18.40 -10.67 -4.04
N LYS A 105 -17.53 -10.86 -5.03
CA LYS A 105 -17.58 -10.22 -6.35
C LYS A 105 -17.95 -11.19 -7.46
N ASP A 106 -18.33 -12.42 -7.12
CA ASP A 106 -18.62 -13.50 -8.07
C ASP A 106 -17.49 -13.67 -9.11
N THR A 107 -16.25 -13.70 -8.62
CA THR A 107 -15.04 -13.78 -9.44
C THR A 107 -14.27 -15.05 -9.09
N PHE A 108 -14.08 -15.92 -10.08
CA PHE A 108 -13.36 -17.18 -9.94
C PHE A 108 -12.01 -17.10 -10.66
N ILE A 109 -10.95 -17.49 -9.96
CA ILE A 109 -9.59 -17.64 -10.51
C ILE A 109 -8.91 -18.83 -9.83
N ASP A 110 -7.90 -19.39 -10.48
CA ASP A 110 -7.13 -20.51 -9.96
C ASP A 110 -6.40 -20.18 -8.64
N ASP A 111 -6.27 -21.17 -7.75
CA ASP A 111 -5.62 -20.99 -6.44
C ASP A 111 -4.16 -20.52 -6.56
N TYR A 112 -3.43 -20.96 -7.60
CA TYR A 112 -2.05 -20.50 -7.80
C TYR A 112 -1.98 -18.98 -8.08
N LYS A 113 -2.97 -18.40 -8.77
CA LYS A 113 -3.05 -16.93 -8.98
C LYS A 113 -3.40 -16.21 -7.68
N ILE A 114 -4.22 -16.82 -6.82
CA ILE A 114 -4.51 -16.32 -5.48
C ILE A 114 -3.23 -16.34 -4.64
N ASN A 115 -2.43 -17.40 -4.70
CA ASN A 115 -1.15 -17.52 -3.99
C ASN A 115 -0.16 -16.46 -4.49
N ALA A 116 0.02 -16.31 -5.80
CA ALA A 116 0.87 -15.29 -6.39
C ALA A 116 0.43 -13.87 -5.98
N MET A 117 -0.87 -13.56 -6.02
CA MET A 117 -1.43 -12.29 -5.54
C MET A 117 -1.11 -12.07 -4.05
N THR A 118 -1.23 -13.12 -3.23
CA THR A 118 -0.93 -13.08 -1.79
C THR A 118 0.53 -12.71 -1.57
N ILE A 119 1.46 -13.39 -2.23
CA ILE A 119 2.90 -13.15 -2.11
C ILE A 119 3.27 -11.74 -2.57
N ARG A 120 2.71 -11.26 -3.69
CA ARG A 120 2.98 -9.89 -4.17
C ARG A 120 2.50 -8.81 -3.21
N ILE A 121 1.35 -8.98 -2.57
CA ILE A 121 0.87 -8.03 -1.55
C ILE A 121 1.78 -8.10 -0.31
N TYR A 122 2.15 -9.30 0.12
CA TYR A 122 3.04 -9.51 1.25
C TYR A 122 4.40 -8.86 1.04
N ASN A 123 5.07 -9.13 -0.07
CA ASN A 123 6.37 -8.54 -0.39
C ASN A 123 6.28 -7.00 -0.42
N ARG A 124 5.19 -6.40 -0.93
CA ARG A 124 5.03 -4.93 -0.85
C ARG A 124 4.94 -4.39 0.57
N VAL A 125 4.43 -5.16 1.52
CA VAL A 125 4.42 -4.73 2.92
C VAL A 125 5.77 -4.93 3.59
N VAL A 126 6.48 -6.02 3.27
CA VAL A 126 7.89 -6.19 3.68
C VAL A 126 8.73 -5.01 3.17
N ASP A 127 8.70 -4.75 1.87
CA ASP A 127 9.37 -3.62 1.21
C ASP A 127 9.09 -2.28 1.92
N PHE A 128 7.83 -2.02 2.28
CA PHE A 128 7.44 -0.79 2.99
C PHE A 128 8.10 -0.66 4.36
N LEU A 129 8.21 -1.77 5.08
CA LEU A 129 8.86 -1.79 6.40
C LEU A 129 10.38 -1.69 6.27
N CYS A 130 10.97 -2.22 5.19
CA CYS A 130 12.42 -2.21 4.95
C CYS A 130 12.96 -0.87 4.40
N TYR A 131 12.25 -0.20 3.50
CA TYR A 131 12.86 0.89 2.69
C TYR A 131 13.10 2.20 3.44
N GLU A 132 12.82 2.29 4.74
CA GLU A 132 12.92 3.52 5.55
C GLU A 132 12.23 4.74 4.89
N MET A 133 11.24 4.50 4.02
CA MET A 133 10.50 5.53 3.29
C MET A 133 9.25 5.95 4.05
N SER A 134 8.84 7.23 3.94
CA SER A 134 7.54 7.62 4.48
C SER A 134 6.40 6.89 3.77
N TYR A 135 5.30 6.64 4.49
CA TYR A 135 4.09 6.03 3.91
C TYR A 135 3.63 6.74 2.62
N LYS A 136 3.71 8.07 2.58
CA LYS A 136 3.33 8.87 1.41
C LYS A 136 4.27 8.63 0.22
N GLU A 137 5.57 8.49 0.45
CA GLU A 137 6.55 8.21 -0.62
C GLU A 137 6.41 6.79 -1.14
N TYR A 138 6.23 5.82 -0.23
CA TYR A 138 6.01 4.43 -0.62
C TYR A 138 4.74 4.27 -1.47
N LEU A 139 3.65 4.97 -1.14
CA LEU A 139 2.44 4.98 -1.99
C LEU A 139 2.71 5.52 -3.39
N LYS A 140 3.63 6.49 -3.54
CA LYS A 140 4.02 7.00 -4.88
C LYS A 140 4.86 5.98 -5.64
N LEU A 141 5.77 5.28 -4.95
CA LEU A 141 6.53 4.16 -5.52
C LEU A 141 5.59 3.04 -6.00
N MET A 142 4.63 2.64 -5.16
CA MET A 142 3.60 1.65 -5.52
C MET A 142 2.76 2.11 -6.71
N ASN A 143 2.37 3.40 -6.76
CA ASN A 143 1.67 3.95 -7.93
C ASN A 143 2.52 3.89 -9.20
N TYR A 144 3.83 4.10 -9.08
CA TYR A 144 4.76 3.94 -10.21
C TYR A 144 4.84 2.48 -10.69
N GLU A 145 4.96 1.52 -9.76
CA GLU A 145 4.94 0.07 -10.06
C GLU A 145 3.63 -0.33 -10.77
N ASN A 146 2.49 0.16 -10.26
CA ASN A 146 1.15 -0.03 -10.81
C ASN A 146 1.02 0.54 -12.23
N ASN A 147 1.46 1.78 -12.45
CA ASN A 147 1.44 2.40 -13.77
C ASN A 147 2.33 1.66 -14.77
N THR A 148 3.48 1.19 -14.31
CA THR A 148 4.38 0.35 -15.11
C THR A 148 3.67 -0.95 -15.50
N THR A 149 3.04 -1.65 -14.55
CA THR A 149 2.23 -2.85 -14.83
C THR A 149 1.18 -2.59 -15.92
N LYS A 150 0.41 -1.50 -15.81
CA LYS A 150 -0.63 -1.15 -16.79
C LYS A 150 -0.05 -0.91 -18.18
N LEU A 151 1.11 -0.26 -18.28
CA LEU A 151 1.78 -0.02 -19.56
C LEU A 151 2.23 -1.34 -20.19
N PHE A 152 2.81 -2.25 -19.40
CA PHE A 152 3.22 -3.56 -19.89
C PHE A 152 2.03 -4.45 -20.26
N LEU A 153 0.92 -4.39 -19.52
CA LEU A 153 -0.35 -5.04 -19.91
C LEU A 153 -0.89 -4.53 -21.26
N LYS A 154 -0.70 -3.23 -21.58
CA LYS A 154 -1.10 -2.67 -22.88
C LYS A 154 -0.14 -3.08 -24.01
N GLN A 155 1.15 -3.16 -23.72
CA GLN A 155 2.21 -3.53 -24.67
C GLN A 155 2.28 -5.04 -24.93
N ALA A 156 1.79 -5.84 -23.98
CA ALA A 156 1.45 -7.24 -24.11
C ALA A 156 0.33 -7.39 -25.17
N ASN A 157 0.67 -7.12 -26.43
CA ASN A 157 -0.26 -7.11 -27.54
C ASN A 157 -0.78 -8.53 -27.75
N PHE A 158 -2.10 -8.65 -27.84
CA PHE A 158 -2.85 -9.88 -27.55
C PHE A 158 -2.58 -11.10 -28.47
N LYS A 159 -1.67 -10.98 -29.45
CA LYS A 159 -1.38 -12.02 -30.46
C LYS A 159 -0.07 -12.78 -30.27
N ASN A 160 0.88 -12.29 -29.47
CA ASN A 160 2.27 -12.81 -29.48
C ASN A 160 2.75 -13.43 -28.16
N LEU A 161 1.92 -13.51 -27.12
CA LEU A 161 2.35 -14.01 -25.80
C LEU A 161 2.20 -15.53 -25.64
N GLU A 162 1.56 -16.20 -26.61
CA GLU A 162 1.43 -17.67 -26.60
C GLU A 162 2.73 -18.39 -26.98
N ASN A 163 3.68 -17.70 -27.63
CA ASN A 163 4.94 -18.29 -28.10
C ASN A 163 6.15 -17.54 -27.52
N ASN A 164 6.86 -18.16 -26.57
CA ASN A 164 8.19 -17.80 -26.06
C ASN A 164 8.44 -16.31 -25.80
N ILE A 165 7.94 -15.84 -24.66
CA ILE A 165 8.21 -14.49 -24.21
C ILE A 165 9.62 -14.42 -23.63
N ASP A 166 10.42 -13.49 -24.14
CA ASP A 166 11.74 -13.19 -23.61
C ASP A 166 11.64 -12.49 -22.26
N LEU A 167 11.46 -13.28 -21.19
CA LEU A 167 11.38 -12.82 -19.81
C LEU A 167 12.58 -11.94 -19.43
N LYS A 168 13.76 -12.28 -19.93
CA LYS A 168 15.00 -11.56 -19.62
C LYS A 168 14.95 -10.15 -20.20
N ASN A 169 14.56 -10.02 -21.46
CA ASN A 169 14.41 -8.71 -22.08
C ASN A 169 13.26 -7.90 -21.43
N TYR A 170 12.12 -8.51 -21.16
CA TYR A 170 11.00 -7.85 -20.47
C TYR A 170 11.43 -7.32 -19.10
N LYS A 171 12.16 -8.12 -18.33
CA LYS A 171 12.71 -7.73 -17.04
C LYS A 171 13.65 -6.55 -17.16
N ASN A 172 14.61 -6.61 -18.08
CA ASN A 172 15.56 -5.51 -18.31
C ASN A 172 14.84 -4.18 -18.64
N ILE A 173 13.80 -4.21 -19.49
CA ILE A 173 13.04 -3.00 -19.85
C ILE A 173 12.28 -2.46 -18.62
N ILE A 174 11.68 -3.34 -17.81
CA ILE A 174 10.99 -2.95 -16.57
C ILE A 174 11.96 -2.31 -15.59
N GLU A 175 13.11 -2.94 -15.34
CA GLU A 175 14.14 -2.43 -14.42
C GLU A 175 14.65 -1.07 -14.87
N GLN A 176 15.04 -0.91 -16.15
CA GLN A 176 15.44 0.38 -16.71
C GLN A 176 14.38 1.47 -16.53
N LYS A 177 13.10 1.10 -16.55
CA LYS A 177 12.01 2.04 -16.29
C LYS A 177 11.91 2.37 -14.80
N LEU A 178 12.00 1.38 -13.93
CA LEU A 178 11.99 1.57 -12.47
C LEU A 178 13.13 2.48 -12.01
N TYR A 179 14.35 2.31 -12.54
CA TYR A 179 15.50 3.18 -12.21
C TYR A 179 15.30 4.66 -12.59
N LYS A 180 14.37 4.98 -13.51
CA LYS A 180 14.00 6.38 -13.83
C LYS A 180 13.07 7.00 -12.79
N CYS A 181 12.55 6.22 -11.85
CA CYS A 181 11.70 6.72 -10.77
C CYS A 181 12.58 7.36 -9.69
N LYS A 182 12.34 8.64 -9.38
CA LYS A 182 13.08 9.32 -8.29
C LYS A 182 12.95 8.65 -6.92
N TYR A 183 11.87 7.90 -6.69
CA TYR A 183 11.65 7.16 -5.43
C TYR A 183 12.42 5.83 -5.37
N VAL A 184 13.08 5.43 -6.46
CA VAL A 184 13.91 4.22 -6.56
C VAL A 184 15.39 4.52 -6.28
N GLN A 185 15.81 5.79 -6.26
CA GLN A 185 17.22 6.17 -6.10
C GLN A 185 17.85 5.74 -4.77
N ASN A 186 17.02 5.46 -3.75
CA ASN A 186 17.46 5.11 -2.39
C ASN A 186 17.08 3.68 -1.98
N ILE A 187 16.65 2.82 -2.91
CA ILE A 187 16.35 1.40 -2.62
C ILE A 187 17.36 0.50 -3.33
N SER A 188 17.60 -0.69 -2.77
CA SER A 188 18.62 -1.62 -3.29
C SER A 188 18.28 -2.18 -4.68
N ASP A 189 19.27 -2.68 -5.42
CA ASP A 189 19.02 -3.38 -6.68
C ASP A 189 18.17 -4.65 -6.49
N VAL A 190 18.29 -5.31 -5.34
CA VAL A 190 17.46 -6.46 -4.95
C VAL A 190 15.98 -6.05 -4.89
N SER A 191 15.70 -4.89 -4.31
CA SER A 191 14.37 -4.28 -4.24
C SER A 191 13.80 -3.97 -5.62
N VAL A 192 14.61 -3.38 -6.51
CA VAL A 192 14.20 -3.08 -7.90
C VAL A 192 13.90 -4.36 -8.68
N ASN A 193 14.74 -5.38 -8.54
CA ASN A 193 14.53 -6.70 -9.13
C ASN A 193 13.24 -7.35 -8.59
N GLY A 194 12.98 -7.25 -7.28
CA GLY A 194 11.73 -7.68 -6.66
C GLY A 194 10.51 -6.99 -7.26
N MET A 195 10.55 -5.67 -7.42
CA MET A 195 9.50 -4.90 -8.09
C MET A 195 9.29 -5.35 -9.54
N ALA A 196 10.37 -5.58 -10.29
CA ALA A 196 10.30 -6.03 -11.67
C ALA A 196 9.62 -7.42 -11.77
N ASN A 197 10.04 -8.38 -10.95
CA ASN A 197 9.43 -9.71 -10.92
C ASN A 197 7.94 -9.66 -10.56
N ARG A 198 7.54 -8.78 -9.62
CA ARG A 198 6.12 -8.57 -9.28
C ARG A 198 5.31 -8.01 -10.45
N ILE A 199 5.87 -7.07 -11.21
CA ILE A 199 5.23 -6.52 -12.40
C ILE A 199 5.02 -7.63 -13.43
N ILE A 200 6.07 -8.40 -13.72
CA ILE A 200 6.05 -9.50 -14.69
C ILE A 200 5.01 -10.55 -14.31
N GLN A 201 5.09 -11.07 -13.08
CA GLN A 201 4.14 -12.09 -12.59
C GLN A 201 2.70 -11.59 -12.62
N ARG A 202 2.46 -10.33 -12.22
CA ARG A 202 1.12 -9.73 -12.26
C ARG A 202 0.61 -9.58 -13.69
N VAL A 203 1.46 -9.19 -14.65
CA VAL A 203 1.10 -9.12 -16.07
C VAL A 203 0.64 -10.50 -16.55
N TYR A 204 1.37 -11.56 -16.20
CA TYR A 204 1.02 -12.93 -16.59
C TYR A 204 -0.25 -13.44 -15.97
N ASP A 205 -0.44 -13.28 -14.65
CA ASP A 205 -1.65 -13.74 -13.97
C ASP A 205 -2.91 -13.09 -14.54
N LEU A 206 -2.82 -11.82 -14.93
CA LEU A 206 -3.93 -11.07 -15.51
C LEU A 206 -4.15 -11.41 -16.99
N TYR A 207 -3.09 -11.72 -17.73
CA TYR A 207 -3.18 -11.89 -19.18
C TYR A 207 -3.41 -13.34 -19.62
N LEU A 208 -2.66 -14.28 -19.04
CA LEU A 208 -2.71 -15.70 -19.42
C LEU A 208 -3.84 -16.40 -18.68
N GLU A 209 -4.52 -17.31 -19.36
CA GLU A 209 -5.46 -18.21 -18.71
C GLU A 209 -4.71 -19.09 -17.69
N ASN A 210 -3.63 -19.73 -18.13
CA ASN A 210 -2.72 -20.47 -17.26
C ASN A 210 -1.35 -19.78 -17.12
N SER A 211 -1.08 -19.19 -15.94
CA SER A 211 0.22 -18.58 -15.61
C SER A 211 1.04 -19.39 -14.61
N PHE A 212 0.70 -20.67 -14.39
CA PHE A 212 1.32 -21.52 -13.38
C PHE A 212 2.86 -21.58 -13.48
N PHE A 213 3.41 -21.65 -14.70
CA PHE A 213 4.86 -21.68 -14.95
C PHE A 213 5.60 -20.42 -14.48
N TYR A 214 4.88 -19.33 -14.19
CA TYR A 214 5.42 -18.06 -13.71
C TYR A 214 5.16 -17.82 -12.21
N ASN A 215 4.55 -18.78 -11.50
CA ASN A 215 4.27 -18.69 -10.06
C ASN A 215 5.55 -18.50 -9.22
N ASP A 216 6.68 -18.99 -9.72
CA ASP A 216 7.97 -18.92 -9.02
C ASP A 216 8.74 -17.61 -9.24
N LEU A 217 8.23 -16.69 -10.08
CA LEU A 217 8.86 -15.39 -10.30
C LEU A 217 8.89 -14.54 -9.03
N VAL A 218 7.87 -14.67 -8.19
CA VAL A 218 7.80 -13.98 -6.90
C VAL A 218 7.72 -15.03 -5.81
N LYS A 219 8.80 -15.16 -5.05
CA LYS A 219 8.87 -16.00 -3.86
C LYS A 219 8.74 -15.13 -2.62
N LEU A 220 8.36 -15.76 -1.50
CA LEU A 220 8.54 -15.14 -0.18
C LEU A 220 10.03 -14.85 -0.01
N ASP A 221 10.39 -13.58 0.03
CA ASP A 221 11.77 -13.19 0.26
C ASP A 221 12.07 -13.32 1.76
N VAL A 222 12.63 -14.47 2.13
CA VAL A 222 13.00 -14.76 3.52
C VAL A 222 14.17 -13.88 3.95
N THR A 223 14.99 -13.40 3.02
CA THR A 223 16.18 -12.58 3.28
C THR A 223 15.79 -11.22 3.85
N LEU A 224 14.84 -10.51 3.22
CA LEU A 224 14.32 -9.24 3.72
C LEU A 224 13.59 -9.40 5.06
N LYS A 225 12.95 -10.56 5.28
CA LYS A 225 12.33 -10.87 6.58
C LYS A 225 13.39 -11.01 7.68
N ILE A 226 14.50 -11.70 7.38
CA ILE A 226 15.63 -11.85 8.31
C ILE A 226 16.26 -10.49 8.61
N GLU A 227 16.50 -9.64 7.60
CA GLU A 227 17.02 -8.28 7.80
C GLU A 227 16.08 -7.42 8.66
N LEU A 228 14.77 -7.58 8.50
CA LEU A 228 13.79 -6.86 9.30
C LEU A 228 13.67 -7.38 10.74
N ASP A 229 13.78 -8.70 10.92
CA ASP A 229 13.79 -9.32 12.25
C ASP A 229 15.07 -8.88 13.02
N LEU A 230 16.23 -8.84 12.35
CA LEU A 230 17.49 -8.35 12.92
C LEU A 230 17.45 -6.86 13.31
N SER A 231 16.92 -6.00 12.44
CA SER A 231 16.82 -4.55 12.73
C SER A 231 15.87 -4.25 13.91
N ARG A 232 14.84 -5.08 14.11
CA ARG A 232 13.94 -4.98 15.27
C ARG A 232 14.59 -5.43 16.57
N ASP A 233 15.33 -6.53 16.53
CA ASP A 233 16.07 -7.01 17.70
C ASP A 233 17.11 -5.96 18.14
N GLU A 234 17.81 -5.34 17.19
CA GLU A 234 18.73 -4.23 17.49
C GLU A 234 18.01 -3.01 18.09
N GLN A 235 16.84 -2.65 17.57
CA GLN A 235 16.05 -1.54 18.12
C GLN A 235 15.58 -1.84 19.54
N HIS A 236 15.14 -3.07 19.82
CA HIS A 236 14.71 -3.50 21.15
C HIS A 236 15.87 -3.50 22.17
N ILE A 237 17.06 -3.95 21.76
CA ILE A 237 18.27 -3.88 22.59
C ILE A 237 18.59 -2.44 22.97
N ARG A 238 18.56 -1.50 22.00
CA ARG A 238 18.80 -0.08 22.28
C ARG A 238 17.77 0.52 23.24
N GLU A 239 16.50 0.13 23.11
CA GLU A 239 15.44 0.60 24.01
C GLU A 239 15.65 0.11 25.45
N MET A 240 16.02 -1.16 25.64
CA MET A 240 16.38 -1.71 26.95
C MET A 240 17.60 -1.01 27.56
N GLU A 241 18.67 -0.78 26.78
CA GLU A 241 19.86 -0.06 27.25
C GLU A 241 19.50 1.36 27.72
N LEU A 242 18.61 2.04 26.98
CA LEU A 242 18.16 3.40 27.32
C LEU A 242 17.33 3.43 28.61
N GLU A 243 16.48 2.42 28.85
CA GLU A 243 15.74 2.27 30.10
C GLU A 243 16.68 1.99 31.27
N THR A 244 17.64 1.09 31.10
CA THR A 244 18.64 0.75 32.12
C THR A 244 19.47 1.98 32.53
N LEU A 245 19.85 2.81 31.56
CA LEU A 245 20.55 4.08 31.80
C LEU A 245 19.68 5.09 32.55
N LYS A 246 18.37 5.17 32.24
CA LYS A 246 17.44 6.04 32.96
C LYS A 246 17.27 5.59 34.41
N GLU A 247 17.11 4.29 34.66
CA GLU A 247 16.99 3.73 36.02
C GLU A 247 18.25 4.01 36.85
N SER A 248 19.43 3.82 36.26
CA SER A 248 20.73 4.11 36.88
C SER A 248 20.91 5.60 37.22
N ALA A 249 20.47 6.48 36.32
CA ALA A 249 20.51 7.93 36.54
C ALA A 249 19.51 8.40 37.61
N THR A 250 18.42 7.66 37.82
CA THR A 250 17.41 7.97 38.83
C THR A 250 17.84 7.51 40.23
N THR A 251 18.54 6.37 40.31
CA THR A 251 19.13 5.86 41.57
C THR A 251 20.30 6.69 42.06
N MET A 252 21.09 7.32 41.17
CA MET A 252 22.16 8.25 41.57
C MET A 252 21.68 9.61 42.09
N LYS A 253 20.39 9.95 41.91
CA LYS A 253 19.80 11.22 42.36
C LYS A 253 19.10 11.14 43.72
N ASN A 254 18.94 9.94 44.28
CA ASN A 254 18.36 9.68 45.59
C ASN A 254 19.47 9.34 46.60
#